data_AF-A0A640XTV0-F1
#
_entry.id   AF-A0A640XTV0-F1
#
_cell.length_a   1.000
_cell.length_b   1.000
_cell.length_c   1.000
_cell.angle_alpha   90.00
_cell.angle_beta   90.00
_cell.angle_gamma   90.00
#
_symmetry.space_group_name_H-M   'P 1'
#
loop_
_entity.id
_entity.type
_entity.pdbx_description
1 polymer ?
#
loop_
_entity_poly.entity_id
_entity_poly.type
_entity_poly.pdbx_seq_one_letter_code
_entity_poly.pdbx_strand_id
1 'polypeptide(L)'
;MLLVPAAGLAAAGLWMAALAGAEDDPTVRTRGYGQPTCDSPQQVYDTRITKAPKRKTPSRKAKVEFQAFYCEYPDLSPPAASTMAFDCKLDSKKAKGCSPPVRYRKLKKGKHKLRVRVTGPKSNPGKTGDPTPDVAKWKVTG
;
A
#
# COMPACT_ATOMS: atom_id res chain seq x y z
N MET A 1 -16.32 89.98 -23.84
CA MET A 1 -17.11 89.37 -24.93
C MET A 1 -16.38 88.09 -25.33
N LEU A 2 -16.84 86.91 -24.87
CA LEU A 2 -17.61 85.90 -25.65
C LEU A 2 -16.73 85.29 -26.77
N LEU A 3 -16.50 83.97 -26.94
CA LEU A 3 -17.28 82.75 -26.70
C LEU A 3 -16.38 81.47 -26.80
N VAL A 4 -16.90 80.36 -26.24
CA VAL A 4 -16.41 78.95 -26.03
C VAL A 4 -16.62 78.11 -27.36
N PRO A 5 -16.06 76.89 -27.68
CA PRO A 5 -16.07 75.68 -26.82
C PRO A 5 -15.03 74.52 -26.97
N ALA A 6 -15.27 73.54 -26.08
CA ALA A 6 -14.65 72.28 -25.70
C ALA A 6 -14.25 71.23 -26.76
N ALA A 7 -13.28 70.37 -26.41
CA ALA A 7 -13.39 68.90 -26.33
C ALA A 7 -12.02 68.23 -26.03
N GLY A 8 -11.99 67.14 -25.25
CA GLY A 8 -10.89 66.16 -25.36
C GLY A 8 -10.37 65.47 -24.09
N LEU A 9 -11.17 64.53 -23.56
CA LEU A 9 -10.80 63.22 -22.99
C LEU A 9 -9.75 63.07 -21.87
N ALA A 10 -10.23 62.51 -20.76
CA ALA A 10 -9.48 62.02 -19.60
C ALA A 10 -8.70 60.72 -19.87
N ALA A 11 -7.55 60.57 -19.22
CA ALA A 11 -6.93 59.27 -18.95
C ALA A 11 -6.23 59.30 -17.58
N ALA A 12 -6.89 58.76 -16.55
CA ALA A 12 -6.27 58.47 -15.26
C ALA A 12 -5.50 57.15 -15.38
N GLY A 13 -4.17 57.21 -15.33
CA GLY A 13 -3.31 56.02 -15.30
C GLY A 13 -3.02 55.59 -13.86
N LEU A 14 -3.68 54.52 -13.40
CA LEU A 14 -3.28 53.76 -12.22
C LEU A 14 -2.14 52.79 -12.61
N TRP A 15 -0.93 52.99 -12.08
CA TRP A 15 0.10 51.96 -12.09
C TRP A 15 -0.08 51.06 -10.86
N MET A 16 -0.57 49.84 -11.10
CA MET A 16 -0.80 48.82 -10.09
C MET A 16 0.50 48.20 -9.61
N ALA A 17 0.49 47.88 -8.31
CA ALA A 17 1.56 47.31 -7.52
C ALA A 17 1.98 45.89 -7.97
N ALA A 18 3.21 45.55 -7.56
CA ALA A 18 3.87 44.27 -7.72
C ALA A 18 2.97 43.06 -7.36
N LEU A 19 2.85 42.12 -8.29
CA LEU A 19 2.37 40.78 -7.97
C LEU A 19 3.56 39.92 -7.55
N ALA A 20 3.53 39.58 -6.27
CA ALA A 20 4.32 38.54 -5.64
C ALA A 20 4.24 37.23 -6.43
N GLY A 21 5.34 36.47 -6.39
CA GLY A 21 5.45 35.17 -7.03
C GLY A 21 4.31 34.24 -6.64
N ALA A 22 3.63 33.71 -7.64
CA ALA A 22 2.84 32.51 -7.50
C ALA A 22 3.82 31.33 -7.55
N GLU A 23 4.10 30.83 -6.36
CA GLU A 23 4.68 29.53 -6.07
C GLU A 23 3.89 28.45 -6.83
N ASP A 24 4.59 27.44 -7.36
CA ASP A 24 4.01 26.28 -8.04
C ASP A 24 2.67 25.83 -7.41
N ASP A 25 1.57 25.97 -8.16
CA ASP A 25 0.26 25.41 -7.82
C ASP A 25 0.18 24.01 -8.45
N PRO A 26 0.49 22.92 -7.73
CA PRO A 26 0.06 21.60 -8.14
C PRO A 26 -1.46 21.57 -7.97
N THR A 27 -2.14 22.01 -9.03
CA THR A 27 -3.58 21.90 -9.25
C THR A 27 -4.17 20.68 -8.54
N VAL A 28 -4.80 20.96 -7.41
CA VAL A 28 -5.95 20.30 -6.81
C VAL A 28 -6.34 18.96 -7.45
N ARG A 29 -5.58 17.89 -7.17
CA ARG A 29 -6.04 16.49 -7.24
C ARG A 29 -5.70 15.65 -6.01
N THR A 30 -5.03 16.23 -5.01
CA THR A 30 -4.55 15.49 -3.84
C THR A 30 -5.51 15.53 -2.64
N ARG A 31 -6.82 15.74 -2.85
CA ARG A 31 -7.78 15.89 -1.73
C ARG A 31 -9.10 15.11 -1.82
N GLY A 32 -9.16 14.02 -2.59
CA GLY A 32 -10.38 13.19 -2.72
C GLY A 32 -10.22 11.68 -2.57
N TYR A 33 -9.00 11.13 -2.64
CA TYR A 33 -8.77 9.69 -2.57
C TYR A 33 -7.78 9.39 -1.43
N GLY A 34 -8.16 8.49 -0.51
CA GLY A 34 -7.25 8.00 0.52
C GLY A 34 -5.96 7.49 -0.14
N GLN A 35 -4.82 7.88 0.43
CA GLN A 35 -3.51 7.46 -0.06
C GLN A 35 -3.43 5.94 -0.26
N PRO A 36 -2.65 5.49 -1.27
CA PRO A 36 -2.59 4.09 -1.71
C PRO A 36 -2.32 3.14 -0.55
N THR A 37 -2.94 1.97 -0.58
CA THR A 37 -2.83 0.89 0.43
C THR A 37 -1.44 0.24 0.51
N CYS A 38 -0.41 0.91 0.02
CA CYS A 38 0.90 0.38 -0.30
C CYS A 38 1.97 1.11 0.51
N ASP A 39 2.96 0.37 1.00
CA ASP A 39 4.03 0.90 1.85
C ASP A 39 5.23 1.45 1.06
N SER A 40 5.30 1.19 -0.25
CA SER A 40 6.42 1.62 -1.09
C SER A 40 5.99 2.04 -2.51
N PRO A 41 6.63 3.05 -3.14
CA PRO A 41 6.25 3.54 -4.47
C PRO A 41 6.31 2.52 -5.61
N GLN A 42 7.20 1.52 -5.52
CA GLN A 42 7.37 0.47 -6.54
C GLN A 42 6.52 -0.78 -6.26
N GLN A 43 5.80 -0.80 -5.14
CA GLN A 43 4.96 -1.93 -4.76
C GLN A 43 3.69 -1.92 -5.60
N VAL A 44 3.38 -3.06 -6.21
CA VAL A 44 2.11 -3.27 -6.94
C VAL A 44 1.22 -4.22 -6.16
N TYR A 45 1.83 -5.16 -5.43
CA TYR A 45 1.16 -6.20 -4.70
C TYR A 45 1.36 -6.04 -3.19
N ASP A 46 0.29 -6.24 -2.44
CA ASP A 46 0.31 -6.38 -0.98
C ASP A 46 -0.14 -7.78 -0.56
N THR A 47 0.19 -8.21 0.65
CA THR A 47 -0.20 -9.51 1.21
C THR A 47 -1.13 -9.34 2.38
N ARG A 48 -2.23 -10.09 2.41
CA ARG A 48 -3.06 -10.19 3.62
C ARG A 48 -3.28 -11.63 4.03
N ILE A 49 -3.04 -11.90 5.31
CA ILE A 49 -3.43 -13.11 6.01
C ILE A 49 -4.92 -13.04 6.28
N THR A 50 -5.67 -13.90 5.61
CA THR A 50 -7.13 -13.98 5.71
C THR A 50 -7.58 -14.93 6.81
N LYS A 51 -6.76 -15.92 7.16
CA LYS A 51 -7.06 -16.86 8.24
C LYS A 51 -5.79 -17.34 8.93
N ALA A 52 -5.79 -17.30 10.26
CA ALA A 52 -4.71 -17.81 11.09
C ALA A 52 -5.24 -18.64 12.27
N PRO A 53 -4.40 -19.44 12.95
CA PRO A 53 -4.79 -20.10 14.20
C PRO A 53 -5.25 -19.09 15.25
N LYS A 54 -6.10 -19.55 16.18
CA LYS A 54 -6.47 -18.78 17.37
C LYS A 54 -5.19 -18.34 18.12
N ARG A 55 -5.23 -17.13 18.70
CA ARG A 55 -4.12 -16.52 19.45
C ARG A 55 -3.49 -17.47 20.49
N LYS A 56 -4.31 -18.31 21.13
CA LYS A 56 -3.90 -19.45 21.95
C LYS A 56 -4.60 -20.71 21.45
N THR A 57 -3.88 -21.81 21.27
CA THR A 57 -4.43 -23.07 20.75
C THR A 57 -3.69 -24.28 21.36
N PRO A 58 -4.38 -25.40 21.66
CA PRO A 58 -3.70 -26.64 22.05
C PRO A 58 -3.10 -27.38 20.84
N SER A 59 -3.50 -27.02 19.62
CA SER A 59 -3.06 -27.72 18.39
C SER A 59 -1.59 -27.45 18.07
N ARG A 60 -0.82 -28.52 17.82
CA ARG A 60 0.54 -28.47 17.26
C ARG A 60 0.56 -28.37 15.71
N LYS A 61 -0.59 -28.08 15.11
CA LYS A 61 -0.78 -27.85 13.67
C LYS A 61 -1.26 -26.42 13.45
N ALA A 62 -0.79 -25.78 12.39
CA ALA A 62 -1.28 -24.48 11.94
C ALA A 62 -1.61 -24.52 10.45
N LYS A 63 -2.74 -23.92 10.08
CA LYS A 63 -3.10 -23.59 8.70
C LYS A 63 -3.20 -22.07 8.65
N VAL A 64 -2.48 -21.45 7.73
CA VAL A 64 -2.57 -20.01 7.48
C VAL A 64 -2.99 -19.80 6.04
N GLU A 65 -4.11 -19.11 5.85
CA GLU A 65 -4.61 -18.65 4.56
C GLU A 65 -4.22 -17.19 4.40
N PHE A 66 -3.78 -16.86 3.20
CA PHE A 66 -3.39 -15.51 2.82
C PHE A 66 -3.55 -15.38 1.31
N GLN A 67 -3.63 -14.15 0.82
CA GLN A 67 -3.71 -13.87 -0.60
C GLN A 67 -3.01 -12.55 -0.90
N ALA A 68 -2.58 -12.39 -2.15
CA ALA A 68 -2.07 -11.12 -2.64
C ALA A 68 -3.23 -10.23 -3.09
N PHE A 69 -3.03 -8.91 -3.09
CA PHE A 69 -3.97 -7.91 -3.59
C PHE A 69 -3.23 -6.86 -4.39
N TYR A 70 -3.94 -6.14 -5.26
CA TYR A 70 -3.40 -4.98 -5.95
C TYR A 70 -3.54 -3.75 -5.07
N CYS A 71 -2.44 -3.05 -4.81
CA CYS A 71 -2.46 -1.86 -3.96
C CYS A 71 -3.23 -0.70 -4.56
N GLU A 72 -3.00 -0.44 -5.84
CA GLU A 72 -3.57 0.69 -6.57
C GLU A 72 -5.05 0.47 -6.89
N TYR A 73 -5.46 -0.80 -6.96
CA TYR A 73 -6.82 -1.20 -7.34
C TYR A 73 -7.39 -2.20 -6.32
N PRO A 74 -7.68 -1.77 -5.08
CA PRO A 74 -8.12 -2.66 -4.00
C PRO A 74 -9.48 -3.32 -4.27
N ASP A 75 -10.30 -2.73 -5.14
CA ASP A 75 -11.60 -3.27 -5.54
C ASP A 75 -11.51 -4.36 -6.62
N LEU A 76 -10.33 -4.55 -7.24
CA LEU A 76 -10.14 -5.62 -8.21
C LEU A 76 -10.07 -6.98 -7.52
N SER A 77 -10.51 -7.99 -8.26
CA SER A 77 -10.37 -9.38 -7.84
C SER A 77 -8.88 -9.70 -7.57
N PRO A 78 -8.57 -10.37 -6.45
CA PRO A 78 -7.20 -10.77 -6.12
C PRO A 78 -6.54 -11.56 -7.26
N PRO A 79 -5.24 -11.34 -7.53
CA PRO A 79 -4.51 -12.19 -8.47
C PRO A 79 -4.55 -13.65 -8.00
N ALA A 80 -4.65 -14.57 -8.95
CA ALA A 80 -4.62 -16.00 -8.66
C ALA A 80 -3.32 -16.36 -7.91
N ALA A 81 -3.43 -17.00 -6.75
CA ALA A 81 -2.25 -17.35 -5.95
C ALA A 81 -1.28 -18.30 -6.69
N SER A 82 -1.76 -19.04 -7.68
CA SER A 82 -0.94 -19.89 -8.56
C SER A 82 0.00 -19.10 -9.47
N THR A 83 -0.26 -17.81 -9.72
CA THR A 83 0.61 -16.95 -10.55
C THR A 83 1.54 -16.06 -9.73
N MET A 84 1.37 -16.00 -8.40
CA MET A 84 2.15 -15.16 -7.50
C MET A 84 3.23 -15.95 -6.73
N ALA A 85 4.35 -15.30 -6.45
CA ALA A 85 5.42 -15.83 -5.61
C ALA A 85 5.33 -15.24 -4.20
N PHE A 86 5.49 -16.07 -3.17
CA PHE A 86 5.42 -15.65 -1.77
C PHE A 86 6.60 -16.18 -0.97
N ASP A 87 7.05 -15.38 0.00
CA ASP A 87 8.01 -15.76 1.03
C ASP A 87 7.31 -15.94 2.38
N CYS A 88 7.52 -17.10 2.99
CA CYS A 88 7.08 -17.39 4.35
C CYS A 88 8.28 -17.56 5.28
N LYS A 89 8.28 -16.82 6.39
CA LYS A 89 9.25 -16.96 7.47
C LYS A 89 8.55 -17.34 8.77
N LEU A 90 8.73 -18.58 9.22
CA LEU A 90 8.22 -19.05 10.50
C LEU A 90 9.28 -18.91 11.59
N ASP A 91 8.95 -18.15 12.63
CA ASP A 91 9.80 -17.88 13.79
C ASP A 91 11.17 -17.32 13.36
N SER A 92 12.26 -17.89 13.89
CA SER A 92 13.64 -17.51 13.56
C SER A 92 14.22 -18.29 12.37
N LYS A 93 13.41 -19.09 11.65
CA LYS A 93 13.89 -19.86 10.49
C LYS A 93 14.17 -18.94 9.29
N LYS A 94 14.91 -19.43 8.29
CA LYS A 94 15.08 -18.73 7.02
C LYS A 94 13.73 -18.56 6.31
N ALA A 95 13.58 -17.45 5.59
CA ALA A 95 12.45 -17.28 4.68
C ALA A 95 12.56 -18.31 3.55
N LYS A 96 11.41 -18.80 3.08
CA LYS A 96 11.33 -19.76 1.98
C LYS A 96 10.08 -19.53 1.15
N GLY A 97 10.15 -19.93 -0.12
CA GLY A 97 8.99 -19.98 -1.00
C GLY A 97 7.83 -20.77 -0.38
N CYS A 98 6.62 -20.24 -0.49
CA CYS A 98 5.40 -20.88 -0.03
C CYS A 98 4.20 -20.56 -0.92
N SER A 99 3.13 -21.35 -0.77
CA SER A 99 1.85 -21.12 -1.45
C SER A 99 0.71 -21.15 -0.42
N PRO A 100 -0.34 -20.32 -0.59
CA PRO A 100 -1.51 -20.38 0.26
C PRO A 100 -2.41 -21.58 -0.10
N PRO A 101 -3.08 -22.21 0.89
CA PRO A 101 -2.80 -22.08 2.32
C PRO A 101 -1.50 -22.80 2.72
N VAL A 102 -0.68 -22.16 3.56
CA VAL A 102 0.51 -22.81 4.12
C VAL A 102 0.12 -23.62 5.35
N ARG A 103 0.68 -24.83 5.45
CA ARG A 103 0.42 -25.77 6.56
C ARG A 103 1.71 -26.09 7.30
N TYR A 104 1.65 -25.98 8.63
CA TYR A 104 2.71 -26.38 9.53
C TYR A 104 2.24 -27.53 10.43
N ARG A 105 3.12 -28.50 10.64
CA ARG A 105 2.89 -29.67 11.51
C ARG A 105 4.01 -29.76 12.54
N LYS A 106 3.75 -30.49 13.63
CA LYS A 106 4.74 -30.76 14.69
C LYS A 106 5.34 -29.48 15.30
N LEU A 107 4.55 -28.40 15.39
CA LEU A 107 4.97 -27.16 16.06
C LEU A 107 5.33 -27.43 17.51
N LYS A 108 6.34 -26.75 18.05
CA LYS A 108 6.72 -26.87 19.46
C LYS A 108 5.68 -26.15 20.34
N LYS A 109 5.59 -26.47 21.63
CA LYS A 109 4.83 -25.63 22.57
C LYS A 109 5.52 -24.26 22.63
N GLY A 110 4.75 -23.19 22.80
CA GLY A 110 5.28 -21.83 22.88
C GLY A 110 4.70 -20.86 21.85
N LYS A 111 5.29 -19.68 21.77
CA LYS A 111 4.88 -18.61 20.85
C LYS A 111 5.43 -18.87 19.46
N HIS A 112 4.61 -18.62 18.46
CA HIS A 112 4.96 -18.67 17.05
C HIS A 112 4.62 -17.35 16.36
N LYS A 113 5.45 -17.00 15.38
CA LYS A 113 5.28 -15.82 14.53
C LYS A 113 5.57 -16.21 13.09
N LEU A 114 4.55 -16.17 12.25
CA LEU A 114 4.70 -16.30 10.80
C LEU A 114 4.68 -14.91 10.18
N ARG A 115 5.67 -14.62 9.34
CA ARG A 115 5.67 -13.48 8.42
C ARG A 115 5.45 -14.00 7.02
N VAL A 116 4.53 -13.38 6.28
CA VAL A 116 4.23 -13.71 4.88
C VAL A 116 4.29 -12.44 4.06
N ARG A 117 4.97 -12.51 2.92
CA ARG A 117 4.95 -11.43 1.92
C ARG A 117 4.86 -12.01 0.52
N VAL A 118 4.20 -11.32 -0.39
CA VAL A 118 4.24 -11.55 -1.83
C VAL A 118 5.50 -10.91 -2.38
N THR A 119 6.30 -11.64 -3.15
CA THR A 119 7.49 -11.10 -3.80
C THR A 119 7.18 -10.54 -5.19
N GLY A 120 5.99 -10.81 -5.73
CA GLY A 120 5.53 -10.38 -7.04
C GLY A 120 5.02 -11.56 -7.88
N PRO A 121 4.81 -11.37 -9.20
CA PRO A 121 4.45 -12.44 -10.11
C PRO A 121 5.55 -13.49 -10.21
N LYS A 122 5.20 -14.77 -10.39
CA LYS A 122 6.18 -15.86 -10.56
C LYS A 122 7.09 -15.68 -11.77
N SER A 123 6.60 -14.99 -12.81
CA SER A 123 7.39 -14.67 -14.01
C SER A 123 8.48 -13.62 -13.76
N ASN A 124 8.32 -12.78 -12.73
CA ASN A 124 9.25 -11.69 -12.41
C ASN A 124 9.22 -11.33 -10.91
N PRO A 125 9.72 -12.22 -10.03
CA PRO A 125 9.69 -11.99 -8.59
C PRO A 125 10.70 -10.90 -8.19
N GLY A 126 10.37 -10.13 -7.15
CA GLY A 126 11.27 -9.23 -6.42
C GLY A 126 11.20 -7.76 -6.79
N LYS A 127 10.48 -7.38 -7.86
CA LYS A 127 10.39 -5.97 -8.30
C LYS A 127 9.16 -5.22 -7.78
N THR A 128 8.04 -5.93 -7.63
CA THR A 128 6.72 -5.33 -7.38
C THR A 128 6.06 -5.88 -6.11
N GLY A 129 6.81 -6.64 -5.32
CA GLY A 129 6.33 -7.32 -4.13
C GLY A 129 6.18 -6.40 -2.92
N ASP A 130 5.58 -6.98 -1.90
CA ASP A 130 5.29 -6.39 -0.60
C ASP A 130 6.58 -6.31 0.26
N PRO A 131 7.04 -5.10 0.61
CA PRO A 131 8.19 -4.90 1.48
C PRO A 131 7.86 -5.10 2.97
N THR A 132 6.58 -5.10 3.35
CA THR A 132 6.08 -5.14 4.72
C THR A 132 5.28 -6.42 4.97
N PRO A 133 5.94 -7.50 5.41
CA PRO A 133 5.26 -8.77 5.58
C PRO A 133 4.10 -8.69 6.58
N ASP A 134 2.94 -9.22 6.21
CA ASP A 134 1.85 -9.46 7.14
C ASP A 134 2.22 -10.56 8.15
N VAL A 135 1.71 -10.45 9.38
CA VAL A 135 2.21 -11.18 10.54
C VAL A 135 1.09 -11.90 11.30
N ALA A 136 1.13 -13.24 11.27
CA ALA A 136 0.31 -14.07 12.16
C ALA A 136 1.09 -14.47 13.42
N LYS A 137 0.49 -14.28 14.60
CA LYS A 137 1.05 -14.67 15.89
C LYS A 137 0.10 -15.60 16.64
N TRP A 138 0.59 -16.72 17.14
CA TRP A 138 -0.19 -17.64 17.98
C TRP A 138 0.68 -18.32 19.03
N LYS A 139 0.08 -18.85 20.09
CA LYS A 139 0.75 -19.65 21.12
C LYS A 139 0.16 -21.06 21.16
N VAL A 140 1.02 -22.06 21.04
CA VAL A 140 0.68 -23.46 21.31
C VAL A 140 0.79 -23.69 22.82
N THR A 141 -0.34 -23.85 23.50
CA THR A 141 -0.41 -23.98 24.97
C THR A 141 -0.22 -25.42 25.42
N GLY A 142 -0.67 -26.36 24.59
CA GLY A 142 -0.59 -27.81 24.82
C GLY A 142 -1.14 -28.24 26.16
#